data_AF-A0A821WEX2-F1
#
_entry.id   AF-A0A821WEX2-F1
#
_cell.length_a   1.000
_cell.length_b   1.000
_cell.length_c   1.000
_cell.angle_alpha   90.00
_cell.angle_beta   90.00
_cell.angle_gamma   90.00
#
_symmetry.space_group_name_H-M   'P 1'
#
loop_
_entity.id
_entity.type
_entity.pdbx_description
1 polymer ?
#
loop_
_entity_poly.entity_id
_entity_poly.type
_entity_poly.pdbx_seq_one_letter_code
_entity_poly.pdbx_strand_id
1 'polypeptide(L)'
;MWGQAFICGSLGGMLFCGKTGFSAAHRHAPITGHFIYYCFTHIAIDHEGIVGSVYRTRSGMEEKTTACGALAAFAAEIASNKLNFNFDEDDIEMSMLKKHIINKTSLSTDAMNAPDLFKVTMAAYETITFDLERHVRRDAGNFKDRRYALFTGIQIHGPGGSDYCWLGKASLLVNGVLSPLVLSTHVSLLPPIGSTIMPQ
;
A
#
# COMPACT_ATOMS: atom_id res chain seq x y z
N MET A 1 16.09 9.41 0.72
CA MET A 1 15.77 10.35 1.82
C MET A 1 15.96 9.71 3.19
N TRP A 2 15.50 8.47 3.44
CA TRP A 2 15.46 7.87 4.79
C TRP A 2 16.41 6.69 5.04
N GLY A 3 17.28 6.34 4.09
CA GLY A 3 18.11 5.12 4.16
C GLY A 3 17.35 3.85 3.77
N GLN A 4 17.77 2.70 4.30
CA GLN A 4 17.15 1.40 4.04
C GLN A 4 15.79 1.28 4.74
N ALA A 5 14.78 0.82 4.01
CA ALA A 5 13.44 0.60 4.54
C ALA A 5 13.24 -0.84 5.04
N PHE A 6 12.43 -1.00 6.08
CA PHE A 6 11.85 -2.29 6.46
C PHE A 6 10.63 -2.54 5.57
N ILE A 7 10.62 -3.65 4.82
CA ILE A 7 9.55 -3.96 3.86
C ILE A 7 8.54 -4.90 4.53
N CYS A 8 7.30 -4.43 4.67
CA CYS A 8 6.17 -5.20 5.21
C CYS A 8 5.15 -5.61 4.14
N GLY A 9 5.44 -5.38 2.86
CA GLY A 9 4.49 -5.58 1.77
C GLY A 9 4.19 -7.05 1.49
N SER A 10 2.97 -7.29 1.04
CA SER A 10 2.43 -8.58 0.59
C SER A 10 1.53 -8.33 -0.65
N LEU A 11 1.02 -9.37 -1.29
CA LEU A 11 0.07 -9.26 -2.41
C LEU A 11 -1.03 -8.23 -2.12
N GLY A 12 -1.38 -7.41 -3.13
CA GLY A 12 -2.38 -6.35 -3.00
C GLY A 12 -2.04 -5.22 -2.01
N GLY A 13 -0.79 -5.16 -1.53
CA GLY A 13 -0.36 -4.20 -0.51
C GLY A 13 -0.73 -4.61 0.93
N MET A 14 -1.18 -5.86 1.13
CA MET A 14 -1.59 -6.37 2.44
C MET A 14 -0.45 -6.34 3.47
N LEU A 15 -0.81 -6.39 4.76
CA LEU A 15 0.14 -6.30 5.88
C LEU A 15 0.26 -7.62 6.65
N PHE A 16 0.56 -8.71 5.93
CA PHE A 16 0.62 -10.06 6.49
C PHE A 16 1.89 -10.38 7.30
N CYS A 17 2.88 -9.48 7.34
CA CYS A 17 3.98 -9.58 8.31
C CYS A 17 3.48 -9.59 9.78
N GLY A 18 2.27 -9.06 9.99
CA GLY A 18 1.49 -9.21 11.20
C GLY A 18 2.17 -8.65 12.44
N LYS A 19 1.77 -9.16 13.61
CA LYS A 19 2.24 -8.60 14.88
C LYS A 19 3.75 -8.70 15.08
N THR A 20 4.31 -9.80 14.60
CA THR A 20 5.72 -10.11 14.72
C THR A 20 6.56 -9.18 13.85
N GLY A 21 6.16 -8.96 12.58
CA GLY A 21 6.86 -8.08 11.66
C GLY A 21 6.90 -6.63 12.13
N PHE A 22 5.77 -6.07 12.57
CA PHE A 22 5.72 -4.71 13.11
C PHE A 22 6.60 -4.54 14.37
N SER A 23 6.57 -5.52 15.28
CA SER A 23 7.43 -5.49 16.48
C SER A 23 8.92 -5.54 16.11
N ALA A 24 9.30 -6.36 15.11
CA ALA A 24 10.66 -6.42 14.60
C ALA A 24 11.09 -5.08 13.99
N ALA A 25 10.26 -4.49 13.13
CA ALA A 25 10.52 -3.17 12.54
C ALA A 25 10.75 -2.10 13.61
N HIS A 26 9.93 -2.09 14.66
CA HIS A 26 10.06 -1.11 15.74
C HIS A 26 11.32 -1.32 16.60
N ARG A 27 11.74 -2.57 16.84
CA ARG A 27 12.94 -2.88 17.63
C ARG A 27 14.24 -2.61 16.89
N HIS A 28 14.24 -2.65 15.56
CA HIS A 28 15.42 -2.39 14.74
C HIS A 28 15.63 -0.90 14.41
N ALA A 29 14.68 -0.04 14.78
CA ALA A 29 14.84 1.40 14.61
C ALA A 29 15.79 2.01 15.66
N PRO A 30 16.45 3.14 15.35
CA PRO A 30 17.26 3.88 16.30
C PRO A 30 16.51 4.15 17.61
N ILE A 31 17.23 4.19 18.73
CA ILE A 31 16.64 4.30 20.08
C ILE A 31 15.69 5.50 20.17
N THR A 32 16.12 6.65 19.67
CA THR A 32 15.36 7.92 19.63
C THR A 32 14.61 8.14 18.31
N GLY A 33 14.56 7.13 17.44
CA GLY A 33 13.94 7.22 16.12
C GLY A 33 12.42 7.37 16.16
N HIS A 34 11.90 8.02 15.13
CA HIS A 34 10.48 8.04 14.81
C HIS A 34 10.22 7.21 13.55
N PHE A 35 8.96 6.87 13.31
CA PHE A 35 8.58 6.00 12.21
C PHE A 35 7.81 6.75 11.15
N ILE A 36 8.09 6.40 9.90
CA ILE A 36 7.28 6.78 8.75
C ILE A 36 6.85 5.49 8.07
N TYR A 37 5.55 5.31 7.92
CA TYR A 37 4.96 4.19 7.18
C TYR A 37 4.35 4.71 5.88
N TYR A 38 4.78 4.12 4.77
CA TYR A 38 4.14 4.25 3.47
C TYR A 38 3.48 2.91 3.15
N CYS A 39 2.15 2.89 3.06
CA CYS A 39 1.40 1.67 2.82
C CYS A 39 0.39 1.91 1.70
N PHE A 40 0.72 1.39 0.52
CA PHE A 40 -0.02 1.67 -0.70
C PHE A 40 -0.43 0.35 -1.34
N THR A 41 -1.70 0.26 -1.72
CA THR A 41 -2.10 -0.65 -2.79
C THR A 41 -1.69 -0.02 -4.13
N HIS A 42 -1.90 -0.71 -5.23
CA HIS A 42 -1.54 -0.17 -6.54
C HIS A 42 -2.49 -0.59 -7.65
N ILE A 43 -2.59 0.28 -8.65
CA ILE A 43 -3.35 0.04 -9.87
C ILE A 43 -2.62 0.66 -11.05
N ALA A 44 -2.90 0.21 -12.27
CA ALA A 44 -2.39 0.86 -13.47
C ALA A 44 -3.46 1.59 -14.27
N ILE A 45 -3.03 2.53 -15.09
CA ILE A 45 -3.81 3.17 -16.15
C ILE A 45 -2.92 3.25 -17.39
N ASP A 46 -3.35 2.62 -18.49
CA ASP A 46 -2.57 2.63 -19.73
C ASP A 46 -2.78 3.91 -20.57
N HIS A 47 -2.11 4.00 -21.72
CA HIS A 47 -2.16 5.20 -22.58
C HIS A 47 -3.54 5.46 -23.20
N GLU A 48 -4.46 4.50 -23.12
CA GLU A 48 -5.85 4.62 -23.59
C GLU A 48 -6.79 4.97 -22.44
N GLY A 49 -6.27 5.08 -21.21
CA GLY A 49 -7.05 5.31 -20.00
C GLY A 49 -7.68 4.04 -19.43
N ILE A 50 -7.27 2.85 -19.88
CA ILE A 50 -7.84 1.59 -19.38
C ILE A 50 -7.25 1.29 -17.99
N VAL A 51 -8.15 1.23 -17.00
CA VAL A 51 -7.82 0.94 -15.61
C VAL A 51 -7.44 -0.54 -15.45
N GLY A 52 -6.37 -0.78 -14.69
CA GLY A 52 -5.81 -2.10 -14.43
C GLY A 52 -4.76 -2.56 -15.42
N SER A 53 -4.60 -1.85 -16.55
CA SER A 53 -3.74 -2.23 -17.67
C SER A 53 -2.42 -1.45 -17.68
N VAL A 54 -1.30 -2.12 -17.97
CA VAL A 54 0.00 -1.46 -18.14
C VAL A 54 0.88 -2.16 -19.18
N TYR A 55 1.57 -1.35 -19.99
CA TYR A 55 2.69 -1.80 -20.81
C TYR A 55 3.99 -1.75 -20.00
N ARG A 56 4.61 -2.90 -19.79
CA ARG A 56 5.90 -3.03 -19.10
C ARG A 56 7.03 -3.05 -20.14
N THR A 57 7.15 -1.97 -20.89
CA THR A 57 8.10 -1.86 -22.02
C THR A 57 9.56 -2.03 -21.58
N ARG A 58 9.90 -1.66 -20.34
CA ARG A 58 11.23 -1.87 -19.75
C ARG A 58 11.58 -3.34 -19.45
N SER A 59 10.63 -4.24 -19.56
CA SER A 59 10.78 -5.66 -19.21
C SER A 59 10.93 -6.58 -20.43
N GLY A 60 10.95 -6.03 -21.65
CA GLY A 60 10.88 -6.84 -22.88
C GLY A 60 9.53 -7.53 -23.09
N MET A 61 8.48 -7.10 -22.39
CA MET A 61 7.12 -7.61 -22.59
C MET A 61 6.45 -6.90 -23.76
N GLU A 62 5.92 -7.69 -24.69
CA GLU A 62 5.21 -7.18 -25.87
C GLU A 62 3.71 -6.93 -25.58
N GLU A 63 3.16 -7.59 -24.57
CA GLU A 63 1.74 -7.54 -24.24
C GLU A 63 1.43 -6.70 -22.99
N LYS A 64 0.20 -6.17 -22.95
CA LYS A 64 -0.36 -5.51 -21.76
C LYS A 64 -0.49 -6.53 -20.63
N THR A 65 -0.17 -6.11 -19.42
CA THR A 65 -0.35 -6.92 -18.21
C THR A 65 -1.19 -6.18 -17.18
N THR A 66 -1.66 -6.88 -16.16
CA THR A 66 -2.46 -6.30 -15.09
C THR A 66 -1.60 -5.71 -13.96
N ALA A 67 -2.11 -4.64 -13.33
CA ALA A 67 -1.64 -4.16 -12.05
C ALA A 67 -2.80 -3.54 -11.24
N CYS A 68 -3.05 -3.95 -10.00
CA CYS A 68 -2.45 -5.08 -9.28
C CYS A 68 -2.92 -6.44 -9.82
N GLY A 69 -1.99 -7.38 -10.08
CA GLY A 69 -2.33 -8.72 -10.57
C GLY A 69 -3.18 -9.54 -9.59
N ALA A 70 -2.85 -9.50 -8.28
CA ALA A 70 -3.60 -10.22 -7.26
C ALA A 70 -5.03 -9.69 -7.10
N LEU A 71 -5.21 -8.36 -7.10
CA LEU A 71 -6.53 -7.74 -7.01
C LEU A 71 -7.35 -7.96 -8.29
N ALA A 72 -6.70 -8.00 -9.46
CA ALA A 72 -7.34 -8.35 -10.72
C ALA A 72 -7.81 -9.82 -10.74
N ALA A 73 -6.97 -10.74 -10.25
CA ALA A 73 -7.35 -12.15 -10.12
C ALA A 73 -8.55 -12.31 -9.17
N PHE A 74 -8.54 -11.62 -8.04
CA PHE A 74 -9.66 -11.63 -7.11
C PHE A 74 -10.96 -11.06 -7.73
N ALA A 75 -10.88 -9.93 -8.43
CA ALA A 75 -12.03 -9.37 -9.16
C ALA A 75 -12.58 -10.36 -10.21
N ALA A 76 -11.69 -11.02 -10.95
CA ALA A 76 -12.06 -12.01 -11.96
C ALA A 76 -12.70 -13.27 -11.35
N GLU A 77 -12.23 -13.73 -10.19
CA GLU A 77 -12.85 -14.82 -9.44
C GLU A 77 -14.31 -14.49 -9.06
N ILE A 78 -14.57 -13.27 -8.58
CA ILE A 78 -15.93 -12.81 -8.28
C ILE A 78 -16.78 -12.78 -9.56
N ALA A 79 -16.29 -12.10 -10.60
CA ALA A 79 -17.04 -11.91 -11.85
C ALA A 79 -17.36 -13.23 -12.58
N SER A 80 -16.49 -14.23 -12.45
CA SER A 80 -16.69 -15.56 -13.04
C SER A 80 -17.47 -16.54 -12.17
N ASN A 81 -17.96 -16.10 -11.00
CA ASN A 81 -18.61 -16.95 -9.99
C ASN A 81 -17.72 -18.15 -9.57
N LYS A 82 -16.41 -17.93 -9.49
CA LYS A 82 -15.39 -18.95 -9.12
C LYS A 82 -14.65 -18.59 -7.82
N LEU A 83 -15.21 -17.68 -7.03
CA LEU A 83 -14.59 -17.23 -5.80
C LEU A 83 -14.35 -18.39 -4.84
N ASN A 84 -13.08 -18.61 -4.51
CA ASN A 84 -12.65 -19.69 -3.64
C ASN A 84 -12.04 -19.16 -2.34
N PHE A 85 -12.63 -19.57 -1.21
CA PHE A 85 -12.15 -19.25 0.14
C PHE A 85 -11.43 -20.42 0.83
N ASN A 86 -11.21 -21.54 0.15
CA ASN A 86 -10.38 -22.58 0.72
C ASN A 86 -8.97 -22.04 0.92
N PHE A 87 -8.36 -22.42 2.04
CA PHE A 87 -6.98 -22.07 2.31
C PHE A 87 -6.09 -22.97 1.46
N ASP A 88 -5.19 -22.36 0.69
CA ASP A 88 -4.17 -23.02 -0.09
C ASP A 88 -2.81 -22.76 0.56
N GLU A 89 -2.10 -23.83 0.93
CA GLU A 89 -0.78 -23.75 1.56
C GLU A 89 0.30 -23.29 0.56
N ASP A 90 0.08 -23.48 -0.74
CA ASP A 90 0.96 -23.01 -1.79
C ASP A 90 0.61 -21.57 -2.25
N ASP A 91 -0.57 -21.05 -1.84
CA ASP A 91 -1.03 -19.69 -2.15
C ASP A 91 -1.62 -18.96 -0.93
N ILE A 92 -0.80 -18.90 0.13
CA ILE A 92 -1.18 -18.37 1.45
C ILE A 92 -1.63 -16.91 1.36
N GLU A 93 -0.87 -16.05 0.66
CA GLU A 93 -1.15 -14.61 0.61
C GLU A 93 -2.44 -14.32 -0.14
N MET A 94 -2.71 -14.98 -1.26
CA MET A 94 -3.95 -14.79 -2.00
C MET A 94 -5.16 -15.35 -1.23
N SER A 95 -5.01 -16.52 -0.59
CA SER A 95 -6.02 -17.12 0.28
C SER A 95 -6.45 -16.18 1.40
N MET A 96 -5.47 -15.52 2.04
CA MET A 96 -5.71 -14.56 3.11
C MET A 96 -6.24 -13.24 2.57
N LEU A 97 -5.70 -12.72 1.47
CA LEU A 97 -6.12 -11.46 0.84
C LEU A 97 -7.62 -11.43 0.58
N LYS A 98 -8.16 -12.47 -0.09
CA LYS A 98 -9.58 -12.55 -0.45
C LYS A 98 -10.48 -12.45 0.78
N LYS A 99 -10.23 -13.32 1.77
CA LYS A 99 -10.98 -13.35 3.04
C LYS A 99 -10.89 -12.03 3.77
N HIS A 100 -9.69 -11.47 3.83
CA HIS A 100 -9.39 -10.31 4.65
C HIS A 100 -10.06 -9.04 4.12
N ILE A 101 -10.03 -8.83 2.80
CA ILE A 101 -10.74 -7.70 2.17
C ILE A 101 -12.25 -7.83 2.38
N ILE A 102 -12.84 -9.01 2.14
CA ILE A 102 -14.29 -9.22 2.28
C ILE A 102 -14.75 -9.04 3.73
N ASN A 103 -14.00 -9.57 4.70
CA ASN A 103 -14.38 -9.46 6.11
C ASN A 103 -14.28 -8.03 6.67
N LYS A 104 -13.62 -7.12 5.96
CA LYS A 104 -13.33 -5.74 6.43
C LYS A 104 -14.03 -4.65 5.64
N THR A 105 -14.67 -5.01 4.54
CA THR A 105 -15.27 -4.05 3.61
C THR A 105 -16.66 -4.53 3.20
N SER A 106 -17.40 -3.68 2.51
CA SER A 106 -18.71 -4.03 1.94
C SER A 106 -18.59 -4.47 0.47
N LEU A 107 -17.43 -5.01 0.07
CA LEU A 107 -17.19 -5.45 -1.30
C LEU A 107 -18.14 -6.61 -1.67
N SER A 108 -18.86 -6.46 -2.77
CA SER A 108 -19.76 -7.49 -3.30
C SER A 108 -18.97 -8.75 -3.69
N THR A 109 -19.52 -9.93 -3.36
CA THR A 109 -19.04 -11.23 -3.83
C THR A 109 -20.02 -11.89 -4.81
N ASP A 110 -21.09 -11.18 -5.19
CA ASP A 110 -22.08 -11.65 -6.15
C ASP A 110 -21.58 -11.40 -7.58
N ALA A 111 -21.50 -12.46 -8.39
CA ALA A 111 -21.08 -12.38 -9.78
C ALA A 111 -21.99 -11.50 -10.64
N MET A 112 -23.30 -11.43 -10.34
CA MET A 112 -24.24 -10.55 -11.07
C MET A 112 -23.99 -9.06 -10.79
N ASN A 113 -23.35 -8.77 -9.65
CA ASN A 113 -23.02 -7.42 -9.19
C ASN A 113 -21.52 -7.33 -8.87
N ALA A 114 -20.69 -7.93 -9.73
CA ALA A 114 -19.25 -8.04 -9.48
C ALA A 114 -18.60 -6.64 -9.49
N PRO A 115 -17.72 -6.35 -8.51
CA PRO A 115 -16.97 -5.09 -8.49
C PRO A 115 -15.94 -5.05 -9.61
N ASP A 116 -15.76 -3.89 -10.22
CA ASP A 116 -14.60 -3.63 -11.07
C ASP A 116 -13.30 -3.59 -10.25
N LEU A 117 -12.15 -3.66 -10.94
CA LEU A 117 -10.84 -3.66 -10.29
C LEU A 117 -10.60 -2.39 -9.45
N PHE A 118 -11.15 -1.24 -9.83
CA PHE A 118 -11.00 -0.03 -9.05
C PHE A 118 -11.70 -0.16 -7.69
N LYS A 119 -12.93 -0.69 -7.64
CA LYS A 119 -13.65 -0.98 -6.39
C LYS A 119 -12.90 -2.00 -5.52
N VAL A 120 -12.35 -3.06 -6.12
CA VAL A 120 -11.52 -4.03 -5.37
C VAL A 120 -10.25 -3.36 -4.82
N THR A 121 -9.64 -2.45 -5.58
CA THR A 121 -8.47 -1.67 -5.15
C THR A 121 -8.81 -0.73 -4.00
N MET A 122 -9.97 -0.05 -4.05
CA MET A 122 -10.45 0.79 -2.95
C MET A 122 -10.71 -0.02 -1.68
N ALA A 123 -11.33 -1.20 -1.81
CA ALA A 123 -11.53 -2.11 -0.68
C ALA A 123 -10.20 -2.59 -0.07
N ALA A 124 -9.20 -2.88 -0.92
CA ALA A 124 -7.84 -3.18 -0.45
C ALA A 124 -7.22 -1.99 0.28
N TYR A 125 -7.35 -0.77 -0.25
CA TYR A 125 -6.88 0.47 0.38
C TYR A 125 -7.49 0.68 1.78
N GLU A 126 -8.81 0.49 1.93
CA GLU A 126 -9.50 0.58 3.23
C GLU A 126 -8.94 -0.45 4.22
N THR A 127 -8.77 -1.68 3.75
CA THR A 127 -8.24 -2.81 4.51
C THR A 127 -6.83 -2.52 5.06
N ILE A 128 -5.90 -2.09 4.19
CA ILE A 128 -4.51 -1.82 4.59
C ILE A 128 -4.43 -0.59 5.51
N THR A 129 -5.28 0.41 5.29
CA THR A 129 -5.33 1.61 6.14
C THR A 129 -5.76 1.25 7.56
N PHE A 130 -6.82 0.45 7.69
CA PHE A 130 -7.28 -0.06 8.98
C PHE A 130 -6.19 -0.88 9.68
N ASP A 131 -5.53 -1.79 8.96
CA ASP A 131 -4.52 -2.68 9.55
C ASP A 131 -3.28 -1.93 10.01
N LEU A 132 -2.80 -0.96 9.21
CA LEU A 132 -1.65 -0.15 9.58
C LEU A 132 -1.92 0.58 10.89
N GLU A 133 -3.07 1.26 11.00
CA GLU A 133 -3.44 1.95 12.23
C GLU A 133 -3.54 1.00 13.42
N ARG A 134 -4.16 -0.18 13.22
CA ARG A 134 -4.31 -1.19 14.27
C ARG A 134 -2.96 -1.70 14.75
N HIS A 135 -2.05 -2.04 13.84
CA HIS A 135 -0.74 -2.57 14.18
C HIS A 135 0.16 -1.55 14.84
N VAL A 136 0.18 -0.32 14.33
CA VAL A 136 0.98 0.75 14.90
C VAL A 136 0.46 1.16 16.28
N ARG A 137 -0.87 1.29 16.48
CA ARG A 137 -1.44 1.58 17.82
C ARG A 137 -1.08 0.52 18.84
N ARG A 138 -1.16 -0.77 18.47
CA ARG A 138 -0.80 -1.87 19.38
C ARG A 138 0.65 -1.75 19.83
N ASP A 139 1.57 -1.52 18.91
CA ASP A 139 2.99 -1.49 19.23
C ASP A 139 3.43 -0.19 19.89
N ALA A 140 2.79 0.95 19.57
CA ALA A 140 3.04 2.23 20.25
C ALA A 140 2.82 2.14 21.77
N GLY A 141 1.98 1.22 22.24
CA GLY A 141 1.85 0.92 23.67
C GLY A 141 3.16 0.48 24.34
N ASN A 142 4.08 -0.12 23.56
CA ASN A 142 5.40 -0.57 24.02
C ASN A 142 6.52 0.48 23.79
N PHE A 143 6.27 1.51 22.98
CA PHE A 143 7.26 2.52 22.57
C PHE A 143 6.69 3.94 22.68
N LYS A 144 6.31 4.33 23.91
CA LYS A 144 5.45 5.50 24.17
C LYS A 144 6.05 6.84 23.73
N ASP A 145 7.38 6.97 23.71
CA ASP A 145 8.06 8.22 23.36
C ASP A 145 8.28 8.41 21.84
N ARG A 146 7.80 7.46 21.03
CA ARG A 146 7.98 7.48 19.58
C ARG A 146 6.77 8.04 18.86
N ARG A 147 7.02 8.73 17.75
CA ARG A 147 6.02 9.29 16.84
C ARG A 147 5.94 8.44 15.58
N TYR A 148 4.75 8.34 15.01
CA TYR A 148 4.51 7.57 13.80
C TYR A 148 3.72 8.41 12.80
N ALA A 149 4.34 8.72 11.66
CA ALA A 149 3.66 9.30 10.52
C ALA A 149 3.19 8.15 9.60
N LEU A 150 1.89 8.11 9.31
CA LEU A 150 1.25 7.06 8.52
C LEU A 150 0.72 7.69 7.24
N PHE A 151 1.16 7.18 6.10
CA PHE A 151 0.71 7.58 4.77
C PHE A 151 0.14 6.35 4.06
N THR A 152 -1.16 6.37 3.78
CA THR A 152 -1.83 5.32 3.03
C THR A 152 -2.50 5.86 1.79
N GLY A 153 -2.57 5.05 0.74
CA GLY A 153 -3.16 5.46 -0.51
C GLY A 153 -3.03 4.42 -1.60
N ILE A 154 -3.02 4.90 -2.84
CA ILE A 154 -2.93 4.07 -4.05
C ILE A 154 -1.77 4.59 -4.90
N GLN A 155 -0.78 3.73 -5.16
CA GLN A 155 0.20 3.97 -6.22
C GLN A 155 -0.45 3.70 -7.58
N ILE A 156 -0.27 4.62 -8.52
CA ILE A 156 -0.86 4.53 -9.86
C ILE A 156 0.28 4.44 -10.87
N HIS A 157 0.39 3.30 -11.54
CA HIS A 157 1.31 3.12 -12.67
C HIS A 157 0.69 3.70 -13.93
N GLY A 158 1.24 4.80 -14.42
CA GLY A 158 0.79 5.47 -15.63
C GLY A 158 1.59 5.10 -16.89
N PRO A 159 1.21 5.67 -18.04
CA PRO A 159 1.85 5.41 -19.32
C PRO A 159 3.34 5.82 -19.34
N GLY A 160 4.14 5.14 -20.15
CA GLY A 160 5.56 5.51 -20.36
C GLY A 160 6.44 5.38 -19.11
N GLY A 161 6.00 4.62 -18.09
CA GLY A 161 6.73 4.45 -16.84
C GLY A 161 6.60 5.62 -15.87
N SER A 162 5.64 6.51 -16.07
CA SER A 162 5.27 7.50 -15.06
C SER A 162 4.57 6.83 -13.89
N ASP A 163 4.93 7.18 -12.66
CA ASP A 163 4.22 6.73 -11.46
C ASP A 163 3.60 7.93 -10.74
N TYR A 164 2.39 7.75 -10.25
CA TYR A 164 1.66 8.72 -9.44
C TYR A 164 1.26 8.09 -8.11
N CYS A 165 0.86 8.94 -7.18
CA CYS A 165 0.39 8.52 -5.87
C CYS A 165 -0.87 9.31 -5.53
N TRP A 166 -1.99 8.60 -5.38
CA TRP A 166 -3.16 9.16 -4.73
C TRP A 166 -3.02 8.94 -3.23
N LEU A 167 -2.80 10.02 -2.48
CA LEU A 167 -2.74 9.99 -1.03
C LEU A 167 -4.17 9.97 -0.48
N GLY A 168 -4.57 8.86 0.13
CA GLY A 168 -5.90 8.70 0.73
C GLY A 168 -5.95 9.25 2.15
N LYS A 169 -5.05 8.78 3.02
CA LYS A 169 -4.99 9.23 4.42
C LYS A 169 -3.56 9.50 4.85
N ALA A 170 -3.37 10.66 5.48
CA ALA A 170 -2.17 10.99 6.24
C ALA A 170 -2.56 11.13 7.72
N SER A 171 -1.83 10.48 8.61
CA SER A 171 -2.10 10.51 10.05
C SER A 171 -0.83 10.53 10.87
N LEU A 172 -0.92 11.08 12.07
CA LEU A 172 0.16 11.17 13.03
C LEU A 172 -0.30 10.52 14.34
N LEU A 173 0.45 9.52 14.80
CA LEU A 173 0.29 8.91 16.12
C LEU A 173 1.34 9.48 17.07
N VAL A 174 0.89 10.12 18.15
CA VAL A 174 1.73 10.62 19.24
C VAL A 174 1.10 10.19 20.56
N ASN A 175 1.88 9.57 21.45
CA ASN A 175 1.42 9.15 22.77
C ASN A 175 0.12 8.33 22.75
N GLY A 176 -0.04 7.46 21.74
CA GLY A 176 -1.23 6.63 21.56
C GLY A 176 -2.45 7.33 20.93
N VAL A 177 -2.38 8.64 20.67
CA VAL A 177 -3.46 9.40 20.03
C VAL A 177 -3.20 9.55 18.53
N LEU A 178 -4.08 8.98 17.70
CA LEU A 178 -4.01 9.12 16.25
C LEU A 178 -4.81 10.36 15.82
N SER A 179 -4.17 11.24 15.07
CA SER A 179 -4.77 12.46 14.54
C SER A 179 -4.52 12.59 13.04
N PRO A 180 -5.40 13.27 12.28
CA PRO A 180 -5.11 13.61 10.89
C PRO A 180 -3.84 14.44 10.77
N LEU A 181 -2.97 14.10 9.81
CA LEU A 181 -1.80 14.88 9.49
C LEU A 181 -2.13 15.80 8.31
N VAL A 182 -2.23 17.11 8.57
CA VAL A 182 -2.46 18.10 7.52
C VAL A 182 -1.15 18.38 6.80
N LEU A 183 -1.08 18.04 5.53
CA LEU A 183 0.05 18.38 4.67
C LEU A 183 -0.18 19.79 4.11
N SER A 184 0.76 20.71 4.36
CA SER A 184 0.70 22.02 3.72
C SER A 184 1.03 21.88 2.23
N THR A 185 0.23 22.52 1.38
CA THR A 185 0.40 22.53 -0.08
C THR A 185 1.57 23.43 -0.54
N HIS A 186 2.24 24.11 0.38
CA HIS A 186 3.42 24.94 0.11
C HIS A 186 4.69 24.22 0.55
N VAL A 187 5.29 23.46 -0.36
CA VAL A 187 6.71 23.12 -0.31
C VAL A 187 7.37 23.88 -1.45
N SER A 188 7.98 25.03 -1.17
CA SER A 188 9.03 25.53 -2.04
C SER A 188 10.17 24.51 -1.96
N LEU A 189 10.32 23.72 -3.02
CA LEU A 189 11.54 22.94 -3.23
C LEU A 189 12.67 23.97 -3.40
N LEU A 190 13.32 24.36 -2.30
CA LEU A 190 14.59 25.05 -2.39
C LEU A 190 15.53 24.11 -3.15
N PRO A 191 16.16 24.57 -4.24
CA PRO A 191 17.10 23.74 -4.97
C PRO A 191 18.20 23.26 -4.01
N PRO A 192 18.78 22.07 -4.24
CA PRO A 192 19.89 21.60 -3.43
C PRO A 192 20.99 22.66 -3.45
N ILE A 193 21.41 23.11 -2.27
CA ILE A 193 22.55 24.03 -2.13
C ILE A 193 23.72 23.36 -2.84
N GLY A 194 24.18 24.01 -3.92
CA GLY A 194 25.22 23.48 -4.78
C GLY A 194 26.47 23.13 -3.97
N SER A 195 27.04 21.97 -4.29
CA SER A 195 28.40 21.62 -3.92
C SER A 195 29.35 22.63 -4.55
N THR A 196 29.79 23.63 -3.80
CA THR A 196 31.02 24.36 -4.10
C THR A 196 32.18 23.40 -3.92
N ILE A 197 32.56 22.74 -5.01
CA ILE A 197 33.90 22.17 -5.16
C ILE A 197 34.83 23.39 -5.22
N MET A 198 35.56 23.66 -4.14
CA MET A 198 36.70 24.56 -4.20
C MET A 198 37.86 23.84 -4.90
N PRO A 199 38.52 24.46 -5.89
CA PRO A 199 39.69 23.87 -6.51
C PRO A 199 40.85 23.91 -5.51
N GLN A 200 41.53 22.77 -5.36
CA GLN A 200 42.96 22.71 -5.04
C GLN A 200 43.68 22.09 -6.23
#